data_AF-A0A538PJ60-F1
#
_entry.id   AF-A0A538PJ60-F1
#
_cell.length_a   1.000
_cell.length_b   1.000
_cell.length_c   1.000
_cell.angle_alpha   90.00
_cell.angle_beta   90.00
_cell.angle_gamma   90.00
#
_symmetry.space_group_name_H-M   'P 1'
#
loop_
_entity.id
_entity.type
_entity.pdbx_description
1 polymer ?
#
loop_
_entity_poly.entity_id
_entity_poly.type
_entity_poly.pdbx_seq_one_letter_code
_entity_poly.pdbx_strand_id
1 'polypeptide(L)'
;MVRAFALVLACAACQGQPAPGPVPGSGGASGAPPDARAASDAGAGGAAIGGSDARGKSVEPETADPGRVIAELGAIPAWQAVIDRAQLLGRRGQHGVVYGRVGPPVMVPAPVPVPPPAGTGAMPGSGSGAGSGSAAAGSGSAAAGSGSAAAGSGSAGAGSGSAAAGSGSAAAGSGSAARTGSGAVAGAGTGGAVRAGSAATGVAAGTVSPAPGPLAAPGLVKSAYVWLIDDTEGNGCLGIRILLGDKASEGDRIAAGGAWQLDTDRRWYWKPDAIQPLPPAPPGDLKEPPPPAPSHAIATGELPPGARTVGVARDNDAIYFQIVGPSPISEGDGWQVADQLGSPTALVLNLPGERPSYGGQDLRSSDERWQLRRAQTYWVRIGRLHKRGDKPAMANARTAPIRVP
;
A
#
# COMPACT_ATOMS: atom_id res chain seq x y z
N MET A 1 -40.52 17.69 -40.16
CA MET A 1 -41.05 17.04 -38.94
C MET A 1 -40.01 17.14 -37.85
N VAL A 2 -40.14 18.12 -36.96
CA VAL A 2 -39.21 18.36 -35.84
C VAL A 2 -40.02 18.09 -34.57
N ARG A 3 -39.65 17.06 -33.80
CA ARG A 3 -40.27 16.76 -32.50
C ARG A 3 -39.36 17.30 -31.40
N ALA A 4 -39.83 18.36 -30.75
CA ALA A 4 -39.28 18.89 -29.51
C ALA A 4 -39.62 17.94 -28.35
N PHE A 5 -38.60 17.49 -27.63
CA PHE A 5 -38.75 16.82 -26.34
C PHE A 5 -38.65 17.88 -25.24
N ALA A 6 -39.76 18.08 -24.52
CA ALA A 6 -39.81 18.89 -23.32
C ALA A 6 -39.29 18.06 -22.12
N LEU A 7 -38.22 18.53 -21.49
CA LEU A 7 -37.68 18.01 -20.24
C LEU A 7 -38.46 18.66 -19.08
N VAL A 8 -39.26 17.87 -18.38
CA VAL A 8 -39.92 18.28 -17.14
C VAL A 8 -38.95 18.08 -15.97
N LEU A 9 -38.43 19.18 -15.44
CA LEU A 9 -37.60 19.22 -14.24
C LEU A 9 -38.52 19.33 -13.02
N ALA A 10 -38.66 18.24 -12.25
CA ALA A 10 -39.40 18.24 -10.99
C ALA A 10 -38.50 18.70 -9.84
N CYS A 11 -38.73 19.92 -9.36
CA CYS A 11 -38.15 20.43 -8.10
C CYS A 11 -38.86 19.77 -6.92
N ALA A 12 -38.20 18.84 -6.23
CA ALA A 12 -38.65 18.35 -4.93
C ALA A 12 -38.24 19.34 -3.83
N ALA A 13 -39.25 19.94 -3.20
CA ALA A 13 -39.09 20.88 -2.10
C ALA A 13 -38.60 20.19 -0.82
N CYS A 14 -37.65 20.84 -0.14
CA CYS A 14 -37.21 20.53 1.20
C CYS A 14 -38.38 20.63 2.19
N GLN A 15 -38.70 19.54 2.89
CA GLN A 15 -39.51 19.58 4.10
C GLN A 15 -38.62 19.30 5.31
N GLY A 16 -38.72 20.19 6.30
CA GLY A 16 -37.88 20.26 7.48
C GLY A 16 -38.02 19.07 8.43
N GLN A 17 -36.90 18.68 9.03
CA GLN A 17 -36.86 17.81 10.18
C GLN A 17 -37.28 18.57 11.45
N PRO A 18 -38.20 18.02 12.27
CA PRO A 18 -38.48 18.56 13.60
C PRO A 18 -37.36 18.19 14.60
N ALA A 19 -37.12 19.11 15.54
CA ALA A 19 -36.15 18.97 16.61
C ALA A 19 -36.44 17.76 17.54
N PRO A 20 -35.40 17.10 18.09
CA PRO A 20 -35.59 16.03 19.07
C PRO A 20 -36.10 16.61 20.40
N GLY A 21 -37.23 16.08 20.87
CA GLY A 21 -37.81 16.38 22.18
C GLY A 21 -37.02 15.78 23.35
N PRO A 22 -37.29 16.24 24.59
CA PRO A 22 -36.53 15.86 25.78
C PRO A 22 -36.83 14.42 26.22
N VAL A 23 -35.77 13.70 26.60
CA VAL A 23 -35.82 12.34 27.13
C VAL A 23 -36.24 12.39 28.62
N PRO A 24 -37.28 11.65 29.06
CA PRO A 24 -37.63 11.58 30.47
C PRO A 24 -36.63 10.69 31.24
N GLY A 25 -36.16 11.21 32.37
CA GLY A 25 -35.21 10.54 33.25
C GLY A 25 -35.83 9.37 34.03
N SER A 26 -35.05 8.29 34.14
CA SER A 26 -35.29 7.19 35.06
C SER A 26 -34.22 7.22 36.16
N GLY A 27 -34.64 7.57 37.38
CA GLY A 27 -33.84 7.45 38.59
C GLY A 27 -34.00 6.07 39.25
N GLY A 28 -33.07 5.78 40.16
CA GLY A 28 -33.06 4.61 41.07
C GLY A 28 -31.97 3.59 40.70
N ALA A 29 -31.12 3.08 41.59
CA ALA A 29 -31.01 3.22 43.02
C ALA A 29 -29.57 2.85 43.43
N SER A 30 -29.07 3.52 44.46
CA SER A 30 -27.79 3.26 45.12
C SER A 30 -27.91 2.04 46.03
N GLY A 31 -27.09 1.01 45.80
CA GLY A 31 -26.98 -0.17 46.65
C GLY A 31 -25.54 -0.33 47.14
N ALA A 32 -25.33 -0.05 48.43
CA ALA A 32 -24.07 -0.28 49.14
C ALA A 32 -23.83 -1.79 49.38
N PRO A 33 -22.59 -2.28 49.40
CA PRO A 33 -22.28 -3.59 49.95
C PRO A 33 -22.05 -3.51 51.48
N PRO A 34 -22.46 -4.53 52.25
CA PRO A 34 -22.24 -4.58 53.69
C PRO A 34 -20.84 -5.10 54.05
N ASP A 35 -20.26 -4.45 55.06
CA ASP A 35 -19.23 -4.99 55.95
C ASP A 35 -19.74 -6.25 56.67
N ALA A 36 -18.89 -7.28 56.75
CA ALA A 36 -18.93 -8.25 57.85
C ALA A 36 -17.53 -8.78 58.16
N ARG A 37 -17.15 -8.53 59.41
CA ARG A 37 -15.91 -8.87 60.12
C ARG A 37 -15.83 -10.37 60.47
N ALA A 38 -14.60 -10.90 60.56
CA ALA A 38 -14.07 -11.72 61.66
C ALA A 38 -12.65 -12.19 61.28
N ALA A 39 -11.58 -11.64 61.87
CA ALA A 39 -10.98 -12.04 63.15
C ALA A 39 -10.31 -13.42 63.12
N SER A 40 -8.97 -13.45 63.14
CA SER A 40 -8.16 -14.48 63.79
C SER A 40 -6.77 -13.91 64.08
N ASP A 41 -6.28 -14.30 65.24
CA ASP A 41 -5.31 -13.66 66.10
C ASP A 41 -3.88 -14.23 65.93
N ALA A 42 -2.92 -13.49 66.50
CA ALA A 42 -1.63 -13.92 67.06
C ALA A 42 -0.56 -14.64 66.20
N GLY A 43 0.65 -14.07 66.23
CA GLY A 43 1.88 -14.77 65.84
C GLY A 43 3.13 -13.90 65.89
N ALA A 44 3.63 -13.65 67.10
CA ALA A 44 4.89 -12.96 67.35
C ALA A 44 6.12 -13.82 67.01
N GLY A 45 7.20 -13.13 66.61
CA GLY A 45 8.58 -13.53 66.95
C GLY A 45 9.37 -14.25 65.86
N GLY A 46 10.54 -13.70 65.53
CA GLY A 46 11.56 -14.45 64.79
C GLY A 46 12.55 -13.57 64.03
N ALA A 47 13.40 -12.83 64.76
CA ALA A 47 14.64 -12.32 64.19
C ALA A 47 15.54 -13.50 63.81
N ALA A 48 15.92 -13.59 62.54
CA ALA A 48 16.99 -14.46 62.08
C ALA A 48 17.82 -13.71 61.03
N ILE A 49 18.97 -13.24 61.51
CA ILE A 49 20.10 -12.76 60.73
C ILE A 49 20.69 -13.99 60.02
N GLY A 50 20.82 -13.95 58.69
CA GLY A 50 21.49 -15.04 57.98
C GLY A 50 21.57 -14.85 56.47
N GLY A 51 22.80 -14.78 55.96
CA GLY A 51 23.11 -15.23 54.61
C GLY A 51 23.26 -14.17 53.55
N SER A 52 24.35 -13.39 53.61
CA SER A 52 24.93 -12.73 52.45
C SER A 52 25.50 -13.78 51.49
N ASP A 53 24.65 -14.37 50.65
CA ASP A 53 25.09 -15.08 49.44
C ASP A 53 24.92 -14.15 48.24
N ALA A 54 26.00 -13.40 47.96
CA ALA A 54 26.19 -12.61 46.76
C ALA A 54 26.38 -13.55 45.55
N ARG A 55 25.33 -14.29 45.19
CA ARG A 55 25.25 -14.95 43.89
C ARG A 55 24.73 -13.90 42.91
N GLY A 56 25.66 -13.20 42.25
CA GLY A 56 25.38 -12.27 41.19
C GLY A 56 24.47 -12.93 40.15
N LYS A 57 23.17 -12.65 40.24
CA LYS A 57 22.23 -12.90 39.15
C LYS A 57 22.72 -12.00 38.02
N SER A 58 23.31 -12.62 37.01
CA SER A 58 23.53 -11.97 35.72
C SER A 58 22.23 -11.27 35.35
N VAL A 59 22.26 -9.94 35.36
CA VAL A 59 21.17 -9.10 34.87
C VAL A 59 21.13 -9.36 33.38
N GLU A 60 20.40 -10.41 33.00
CA GLU A 60 20.05 -10.67 31.62
C GLU A 60 19.33 -9.41 31.13
N PRO A 61 19.82 -8.77 30.05
CA PRO A 61 19.25 -7.51 29.58
C PRO A 61 17.76 -7.73 29.34
N GLU A 62 16.94 -7.06 30.14
CA GLU A 62 15.49 -7.10 30.05
C GLU A 62 15.11 -6.73 28.61
N THR A 63 14.73 -7.72 27.82
CA THR A 63 14.38 -7.51 26.41
C THR A 63 13.10 -6.68 26.44
N ALA A 64 13.21 -5.42 26.05
CA ALA A 64 12.10 -4.48 26.10
C ALA A 64 10.86 -5.07 25.43
N ASP A 65 9.74 -5.12 26.15
CA ASP A 65 8.48 -5.63 25.63
C ASP A 65 8.06 -4.82 24.39
N PRO A 66 7.95 -5.44 23.19
CA PRO A 66 7.53 -4.76 21.97
C PRO A 66 6.23 -3.98 22.14
N GLY A 67 5.27 -4.54 22.88
CA GLY A 67 3.96 -3.93 23.08
C GLY A 67 4.06 -2.60 23.82
N ARG A 68 4.94 -2.55 24.83
CA ARG A 68 5.22 -1.33 25.60
C ARG A 68 5.89 -0.26 24.74
N VAL A 69 6.90 -0.60 23.95
CA VAL A 69 7.61 0.36 23.07
C VAL A 69 6.64 0.94 22.03
N ILE A 70 5.81 0.10 21.41
CA ILE A 70 4.80 0.54 20.42
C ILE A 70 3.77 1.48 21.08
N ALA A 71 3.30 1.14 22.28
CA ALA A 71 2.35 1.96 23.02
C ALA A 71 2.94 3.32 23.45
N GLU A 72 4.20 3.35 23.91
CA GLU A 72 4.90 4.58 24.29
C GLU A 72 5.09 5.53 23.10
N LEU A 73 5.29 5.00 21.89
CA LEU A 73 5.37 5.77 20.66
C LEU A 73 4.02 6.27 20.14
N GLY A 74 2.91 5.80 20.71
CA GLY A 74 1.58 5.99 20.13
C GLY A 74 1.48 5.44 18.71
N ALA A 75 2.25 4.39 18.41
CA ALA A 75 2.36 3.85 17.07
C ALA A 75 1.11 3.04 16.72
N ILE A 76 0.53 3.32 15.55
CA ILE A 76 -0.59 2.56 15.01
C ILE A 76 -0.07 1.55 13.97
N PRO A 77 -0.71 0.39 13.82
CA PRO A 77 -0.29 -0.56 12.80
C PRO A 77 -0.53 0.01 11.39
N ALA A 78 0.30 -0.41 10.42
CA ALA A 78 0.28 0.11 9.06
C ALA A 78 -1.13 0.11 8.40
N TRP A 79 -1.94 -0.94 8.64
CA TRP A 79 -3.30 -1.01 8.11
C TRP A 79 -4.24 0.04 8.71
N GLN A 80 -4.13 0.32 10.01
CA GLN A 80 -4.96 1.31 10.68
C GLN A 80 -4.69 2.69 10.11
N ALA A 81 -3.43 2.97 9.73
CA ALA A 81 -3.06 4.23 9.07
C ALA A 81 -3.75 4.42 7.70
N VAL A 82 -4.09 3.32 6.99
CA VAL A 82 -4.85 3.37 5.73
C VAL A 82 -6.30 3.73 6.00
N ILE A 83 -6.92 3.07 6.98
CA ILE A 83 -8.33 3.25 7.34
C ILE A 83 -8.58 4.64 7.94
N ASP A 84 -7.63 5.12 8.74
CA ASP A 84 -7.70 6.44 9.37
C ASP A 84 -7.10 7.53 8.49
N ARG A 85 -6.75 7.22 7.23
CA ARG A 85 -6.13 8.18 6.31
C ARG A 85 -6.95 9.47 6.21
N ALA A 86 -8.27 9.37 6.11
CA ALA A 86 -9.15 10.54 6.06
C ALA A 86 -9.03 11.42 7.32
N GLN A 87 -8.94 10.79 8.50
CA GLN A 87 -8.77 11.50 9.77
C GLN A 87 -7.38 12.14 9.88
N LEU A 88 -6.33 11.42 9.50
CA LEU A 88 -4.94 11.91 9.49
C LEU A 88 -4.78 13.09 8.52
N LEU A 89 -5.43 13.04 7.35
CA LEU A 89 -5.40 14.14 6.37
C LEU A 89 -6.29 15.32 6.75
N GLY A 90 -7.45 15.06 7.36
CA GLY A 90 -8.39 16.08 7.81
C GLY A 90 -7.76 17.05 8.81
N ARG A 91 -6.77 16.57 9.56
CA ARG A 91 -5.92 17.37 10.45
C ARG A 91 -4.61 17.73 9.76
N ARG A 92 -4.70 18.35 8.57
CA ARG A 92 -3.59 18.72 7.67
C ARG A 92 -2.26 18.91 8.42
N GLY A 93 -1.31 18.00 8.19
CA GLY A 93 0.01 18.05 8.83
C GLY A 93 0.15 17.20 10.09
N GLN A 94 -0.79 16.31 10.42
CA GLN A 94 -0.57 15.36 11.51
C GLN A 94 0.56 14.39 11.17
N HIS A 95 1.64 14.52 11.94
CA HIS A 95 2.64 13.48 12.10
C HIS A 95 2.04 12.38 12.97
N GLY A 96 2.20 11.13 12.53
CA GLY A 96 1.89 9.94 13.32
C GLY A 96 3.09 9.02 13.37
N VAL A 97 2.96 7.91 14.09
CA VAL A 97 3.92 6.81 14.05
C VAL A 97 3.17 5.59 13.53
N VAL A 98 3.67 4.99 12.46
CA VAL A 98 3.13 3.73 11.92
C VAL A 98 4.14 2.62 12.14
N TYR A 99 3.69 1.42 12.48
CA TYR A 99 4.59 0.28 12.62
C TYR A 99 4.19 -0.89 11.74
N GLY A 100 5.19 -1.71 11.42
CA GLY A 100 5.03 -2.94 10.65
C GLY A 100 6.38 -3.56 10.30
N ARG A 101 6.31 -4.58 9.44
CA ARG A 101 7.46 -5.24 8.84
C ARG A 101 7.72 -4.68 7.44
N VAL A 102 8.97 -4.37 7.13
CA VAL A 102 9.39 -3.97 5.79
C VAL A 102 9.24 -5.17 4.86
N GLY A 103 8.42 -5.02 3.84
CA GLY A 103 8.15 -6.00 2.80
C GLY A 103 9.00 -5.78 1.55
N PRO A 104 8.68 -6.50 0.46
CA PRO A 104 9.40 -6.38 -0.80
C PRO A 104 9.22 -4.97 -1.41
N PRO A 105 10.10 -4.59 -2.36
CA PRO A 105 9.94 -3.37 -3.14
C PRO A 105 8.61 -3.34 -3.89
N VAL A 106 7.98 -2.17 -3.97
CA VAL A 106 6.79 -1.96 -4.79
C VAL A 106 7.20 -2.06 -6.26
N MET A 107 6.59 -2.95 -7.02
CA MET A 107 6.83 -3.08 -8.45
C MET A 107 5.88 -2.16 -9.22
N VAL A 108 6.41 -1.32 -10.11
CA VAL A 108 5.63 -0.43 -10.98
C VAL A 108 5.90 -0.75 -12.45
N PRO A 109 4.93 -0.53 -13.36
CA PRO A 109 5.20 -0.62 -14.79
C PRO A 109 6.41 0.24 -15.17
N ALA A 110 7.31 -0.31 -15.97
CA ALA A 110 8.42 0.47 -16.51
C ALA A 110 7.86 1.69 -17.24
N PRO A 111 8.50 2.87 -17.09
CA PRO A 111 8.14 4.02 -17.89
C PRO A 111 8.20 3.61 -19.35
N VAL A 112 7.12 3.85 -20.08
CA VAL A 112 7.07 3.60 -21.53
C VAL A 112 8.19 4.44 -22.12
N PRO A 113 9.16 3.84 -22.86
CA PRO A 113 10.21 4.60 -23.50
C PRO A 113 9.56 5.69 -24.35
N VAL A 114 9.77 6.94 -23.96
CA VAL A 114 9.29 8.07 -24.77
C VAL A 114 10.11 7.98 -26.05
N PRO A 115 9.48 7.75 -27.22
CA PRO A 115 10.23 7.72 -28.46
C PRO A 115 10.99 9.04 -28.57
N PRO A 116 12.26 9.02 -29.00
CA PRO A 116 13.01 10.25 -29.18
C PRO A 116 12.16 11.20 -30.02
N PRO A 117 12.10 12.50 -29.68
CA PRO A 117 11.32 13.46 -30.44
C PRO A 117 11.67 13.26 -31.90
N ALA A 118 10.66 12.97 -32.73
CA ALA A 118 10.85 12.66 -34.14
C ALA A 118 11.76 13.74 -34.69
N GLY A 119 13.00 13.36 -35.00
CA GLY A 119 14.02 14.32 -35.39
C GLY A 119 13.39 15.16 -36.48
N THR A 120 13.38 16.48 -36.29
CA THR A 120 12.94 17.41 -37.32
C THR A 120 13.83 17.11 -38.52
N GLY A 121 13.32 16.29 -39.44
CA GLY A 121 14.04 15.90 -40.62
C GLY A 121 14.46 17.19 -41.28
N ALA A 122 15.77 17.45 -41.28
CA ALA A 122 16.34 18.48 -42.11
C ALA A 122 15.91 18.12 -43.53
N MET A 123 14.92 18.83 -44.06
CA MET A 123 14.63 18.75 -45.48
C MET A 123 15.95 19.05 -46.21
N PRO A 124 16.40 18.19 -47.13
CA PRO A 124 17.56 18.49 -47.95
C PRO A 124 17.21 19.69 -48.82
N GLY A 125 17.68 20.87 -48.41
CA GLY A 125 17.58 22.10 -49.18
C GLY A 125 18.36 21.95 -50.47
N SER A 126 17.66 21.75 -51.57
CA SER A 126 18.17 21.98 -52.92
C SER A 126 18.04 23.47 -53.20
N GLY A 127 19.14 24.22 -53.19
CA GLY A 127 19.08 25.64 -53.52
C GLY A 127 20.37 26.40 -53.23
N SER A 128 21.30 26.37 -54.19
CA SER A 128 22.42 27.30 -54.27
C SER A 128 21.89 28.74 -54.40
N GLY A 129 22.19 29.60 -53.43
CA GLY A 129 21.85 31.02 -53.49
C GLY A 129 22.77 31.82 -52.60
N ALA A 130 23.83 32.38 -53.18
CA ALA A 130 24.64 33.41 -52.54
C ALA A 130 23.77 34.67 -52.34
N GLY A 131 23.51 35.03 -51.09
CA GLY A 131 22.73 36.21 -50.71
C GLY A 131 23.46 36.99 -49.63
N SER A 132 23.98 38.14 -50.01
CA SER A 132 24.67 39.12 -49.16
C SER A 132 23.69 39.97 -48.34
N GLY A 133 24.09 40.35 -47.13
CA GLY A 133 23.50 41.45 -46.34
C GLY A 133 22.40 40.98 -45.37
N SER A 134 22.16 41.63 -44.22
CA SER A 134 22.77 42.78 -43.55
C SER A 134 22.40 42.63 -42.07
N ALA A 135 23.27 43.08 -41.17
CA ALA A 135 22.95 43.14 -39.74
C ALA A 135 21.78 44.12 -39.52
N ALA A 136 20.63 43.60 -39.13
CA ALA A 136 19.50 44.40 -38.65
C ALA A 136 19.41 44.22 -37.13
N ALA A 137 19.75 45.28 -36.40
CA ALA A 137 19.35 45.46 -35.01
C ALA A 137 17.82 45.55 -34.97
N GLY A 138 17.17 44.51 -34.45
CA GLY A 138 15.72 44.41 -34.32
C GLY A 138 15.31 44.34 -32.85
N SER A 139 14.70 45.44 -32.41
CA SER A 139 13.97 45.63 -31.15
C SER A 139 13.17 44.41 -30.69
N GLY A 140 13.43 43.97 -29.45
CA GLY A 140 12.61 42.97 -28.78
C GLY A 140 11.17 43.44 -28.62
N SER A 141 10.24 42.69 -29.22
CA SER A 141 8.80 42.83 -29.00
C SER A 141 8.29 41.54 -28.37
N ALA A 142 7.51 41.73 -27.30
CA ALA A 142 6.98 40.71 -26.42
C ALA A 142 6.20 39.60 -27.16
N ALA A 143 6.47 38.35 -26.80
CA ALA A 143 5.51 37.26 -26.97
C ALA A 143 4.61 37.23 -25.72
N ALA A 144 3.47 37.92 -25.79
CA ALA A 144 2.36 37.71 -24.88
C ALA A 144 1.81 36.29 -25.11
N GLY A 145 2.16 35.36 -24.22
CA GLY A 145 1.53 34.06 -24.16
C GLY A 145 0.06 34.23 -23.77
N SER A 146 -0.84 33.73 -24.60
CA SER A 146 -2.27 33.64 -24.34
C SER A 146 -2.54 32.69 -23.17
N GLY A 147 -2.50 33.22 -21.95
CA GLY A 147 -3.04 32.59 -20.76
C GLY A 147 -4.53 32.90 -20.65
N SER A 148 -5.37 31.88 -20.74
CA SER A 148 -6.80 31.99 -20.43
C SER A 148 -6.96 32.32 -18.94
N ALA A 149 -7.21 33.59 -18.62
CA ALA A 149 -7.58 34.02 -17.29
C ALA A 149 -9.02 33.57 -16.99
N ALA A 150 -9.17 32.60 -16.10
CA ALA A 150 -10.45 32.32 -15.46
C ALA A 150 -10.76 33.47 -14.48
N ALA A 151 -11.86 34.18 -14.74
CA ALA A 151 -12.39 35.21 -13.87
C ALA A 151 -12.86 34.57 -12.54
N GLY A 152 -12.11 34.83 -11.47
CA GLY A 152 -12.52 34.57 -10.10
C GLY A 152 -12.51 35.88 -9.32
N SER A 153 -13.68 36.30 -8.85
CA SER A 153 -13.90 37.48 -8.03
C SER A 153 -13.13 37.39 -6.71
N GLY A 154 -12.07 38.19 -6.55
CA GLY A 154 -11.34 38.37 -5.30
C GLY A 154 -11.47 39.79 -4.79
N SER A 155 -12.01 39.93 -3.58
CA SER A 155 -12.03 41.18 -2.80
C SER A 155 -10.60 41.55 -2.39
N ALA A 156 -10.20 42.79 -2.62
CA ALA A 156 -8.88 43.31 -2.28
C ALA A 156 -8.68 43.40 -0.75
N GLY A 157 -7.66 42.69 -0.25
CA GLY A 157 -7.09 42.90 1.08
C GLY A 157 -5.65 43.37 0.94
N ALA A 158 -5.36 44.59 1.38
CA ALA A 158 -4.02 45.14 1.43
C ALA A 158 -3.19 44.42 2.51
N GLY A 159 -1.98 43.98 2.17
CA GLY A 159 -1.07 43.31 3.10
C GLY A 159 0.38 43.35 2.63
N SER A 160 1.14 44.23 3.27
CA SER A 160 2.60 44.40 3.31
C SER A 160 3.47 43.28 2.75
N GLY A 161 4.33 43.64 1.79
CA GLY A 161 5.40 42.79 1.27
C GLY A 161 6.62 42.72 2.20
N SER A 162 7.29 41.58 2.15
CA SER A 162 8.66 41.39 2.61
C SER A 162 9.45 40.78 1.45
N ALA A 163 10.42 41.53 0.93
CA ALA A 163 11.36 41.05 -0.08
C ALA A 163 12.31 40.02 0.55
N ALA A 164 12.22 38.77 0.12
CA ALA A 164 13.23 37.77 0.43
C ALA A 164 14.31 37.81 -0.67
N ALA A 165 15.50 38.28 -0.32
CA ALA A 165 16.70 38.15 -1.14
C ALA A 165 17.09 36.65 -1.22
N GLY A 166 16.80 36.02 -2.36
CA GLY A 166 17.26 34.67 -2.66
C GLY A 166 18.64 34.73 -3.31
N SER A 167 19.66 34.28 -2.60
CA SER A 167 20.99 33.98 -3.14
C SER A 167 20.92 32.76 -4.06
N GLY A 168 20.95 32.99 -5.38
CA GLY A 168 21.09 31.93 -6.37
C GLY A 168 22.56 31.53 -6.50
N SER A 169 22.91 30.33 -6.03
CA SER A 169 24.18 29.68 -6.38
C SER A 169 24.02 28.98 -7.72
N ALA A 170 24.75 29.47 -8.73
CA ALA A 170 24.88 28.82 -10.03
C ALA A 170 25.69 27.52 -9.89
N ALA A 171 25.08 26.37 -10.18
CA ALA A 171 25.81 25.12 -10.37
C ALA A 171 26.22 25.01 -11.84
N ALA A 172 27.50 25.27 -12.11
CA ALA A 172 28.14 24.96 -13.37
C ALA A 172 28.32 23.44 -13.50
N GLY A 173 27.55 22.82 -14.40
CA GLY A 173 27.75 21.43 -14.79
C GLY A 173 28.78 21.32 -15.90
N SER A 174 30.03 21.05 -15.55
CA SER A 174 31.09 20.66 -16.48
C SER A 174 30.90 19.18 -16.85
N GLY A 175 30.64 18.91 -18.13
CA GLY A 175 30.68 17.57 -18.69
C GLY A 175 32.11 17.06 -18.81
N SER A 176 32.31 15.75 -18.59
CA SER A 176 33.51 15.03 -18.98
C SER A 176 33.13 13.68 -19.56
N ALA A 177 33.37 13.51 -20.85
CA ALA A 177 33.27 12.25 -21.56
C ALA A 177 34.64 11.55 -21.61
N ALA A 178 34.57 10.22 -21.58
CA ALA A 178 35.52 9.21 -22.06
C ALA A 178 36.89 9.06 -21.37
N ARG A 179 37.12 7.85 -20.85
CA ARG A 179 38.38 7.13 -21.07
C ARG A 179 38.13 5.62 -21.12
N THR A 180 38.29 5.08 -22.32
CA THR A 180 38.51 3.65 -22.60
C THR A 180 39.90 3.25 -22.08
N GLY A 181 39.95 2.29 -21.16
CA GLY A 181 41.17 1.67 -20.68
C GLY A 181 41.23 0.20 -21.10
N SER A 182 42.11 -0.09 -22.04
CA SER A 182 42.52 -1.44 -22.43
C SER A 182 43.21 -2.16 -21.26
N GLY A 183 42.87 -3.42 -21.05
CA GLY A 183 43.55 -4.29 -20.08
C GLY A 183 43.24 -5.75 -20.38
N ALA A 184 44.09 -6.38 -21.18
CA ALA A 184 44.11 -7.81 -21.42
C ALA A 184 44.80 -8.54 -20.26
N VAL A 185 44.22 -9.65 -19.80
CA VAL A 185 44.98 -10.75 -19.18
C VAL A 185 44.25 -12.08 -19.41
N ALA A 186 45.06 -13.10 -19.63
CA ALA A 186 44.75 -14.40 -20.16
C ALA A 186 44.08 -15.35 -19.15
N GLY A 187 43.34 -16.32 -19.67
CA GLY A 187 42.83 -17.47 -18.91
C GLY A 187 42.33 -18.56 -19.85
N ALA A 188 43.22 -19.50 -20.16
CA ALA A 188 42.97 -20.67 -20.99
C ALA A 188 41.98 -21.65 -20.33
N GLY A 189 41.15 -22.32 -21.14
CA GLY A 189 40.26 -23.38 -20.70
C GLY A 189 39.60 -24.09 -21.88
N THR A 190 40.27 -25.14 -22.36
CA THR A 190 39.87 -26.06 -23.42
C THR A 190 38.67 -26.95 -23.04
N GLY A 191 37.75 -27.18 -23.97
CA GLY A 191 36.76 -28.26 -23.87
C GLY A 191 35.76 -28.23 -25.03
N GLY A 192 35.93 -29.12 -26.01
CA GLY A 192 35.23 -29.08 -27.29
C GLY A 192 33.82 -29.68 -27.32
N ALA A 193 33.11 -29.41 -28.42
CA ALA A 193 32.04 -30.27 -28.93
C ALA A 193 31.82 -30.03 -30.44
N VAL A 194 31.94 -31.14 -31.15
CA VAL A 194 31.59 -31.49 -32.53
C VAL A 194 30.21 -30.99 -32.98
N ARG A 195 30.08 -30.42 -34.20
CA ARG A 195 29.18 -30.95 -35.25
C ARG A 195 29.29 -30.25 -36.60
N ALA A 196 29.17 -31.08 -37.64
CA ALA A 196 29.33 -30.80 -39.04
C ALA A 196 28.06 -30.23 -39.71
N GLY A 197 28.30 -29.45 -40.78
CA GLY A 197 27.68 -29.60 -42.10
C GLY A 197 26.20 -29.25 -42.29
N SER A 198 25.91 -28.18 -43.03
CA SER A 198 25.46 -28.31 -44.44
C SER A 198 25.00 -26.96 -45.01
N ALA A 199 25.30 -26.79 -46.30
CA ALA A 199 24.96 -25.67 -47.14
C ALA A 199 23.46 -25.58 -47.44
N ALA A 200 22.95 -24.36 -47.62
CA ALA A 200 21.75 -24.13 -48.41
C ALA A 200 21.80 -22.76 -49.10
N THR A 201 21.75 -22.87 -50.43
CA THR A 201 21.48 -21.95 -51.52
C THR A 201 20.48 -20.84 -51.22
N GLY A 202 20.77 -19.64 -51.73
CA GLY A 202 19.90 -18.47 -51.64
C GLY A 202 18.66 -18.53 -52.52
N VAL A 203 17.62 -17.81 -52.07
CA VAL A 203 16.50 -17.33 -52.89
C VAL A 203 16.11 -15.94 -52.37
N ALA A 204 16.01 -14.99 -53.29
CA ALA A 204 15.63 -13.59 -53.06
C ALA A 204 14.17 -13.48 -52.57
N ALA A 205 13.94 -12.67 -51.54
CA ALA A 205 12.61 -12.32 -51.04
C ALA A 205 12.44 -10.80 -50.98
N GLY A 206 11.33 -10.33 -51.54
CA GLY A 206 10.95 -8.91 -51.63
C GLY A 206 10.74 -8.26 -50.27
N THR A 207 11.00 -6.96 -50.23
CA THR A 207 10.81 -6.05 -49.11
C THR A 207 9.32 -5.86 -48.79
N VAL A 208 8.76 -6.76 -48.00
CA VAL A 208 7.51 -6.51 -47.28
C VAL A 208 7.89 -5.79 -45.99
N SER A 209 7.46 -4.54 -45.83
CA SER A 209 7.61 -3.82 -44.56
C SER A 209 6.97 -4.66 -43.44
N PRO A 210 7.72 -5.03 -42.38
CA PRO A 210 7.15 -5.80 -41.30
C PRO A 210 6.08 -4.96 -40.61
N ALA A 211 4.87 -5.53 -40.47
CA ALA A 211 3.88 -5.00 -39.56
C ALA A 211 4.51 -4.85 -38.16
N PRO A 212 4.23 -3.77 -37.41
CA PRO A 212 4.81 -3.59 -36.09
C PRO A 212 4.43 -4.79 -35.23
N GLY A 213 5.45 -5.55 -34.80
CA GLY A 213 5.27 -6.69 -33.91
C GLY A 213 4.59 -6.25 -32.61
N PRO A 214 3.94 -7.18 -31.88
CA PRO A 214 3.34 -6.87 -30.60
C PRO A 214 4.38 -6.22 -29.69
N LEU A 215 4.10 -4.99 -29.24
CA LEU A 215 4.93 -4.28 -28.28
C LEU A 215 5.12 -5.20 -27.07
N ALA A 216 6.36 -5.56 -26.77
CA ALA A 216 6.69 -6.35 -25.60
C ALA A 216 6.01 -5.72 -24.38
N ALA A 217 5.31 -6.55 -23.58
CA ALA A 217 4.64 -6.08 -22.38
C ALA A 217 5.64 -5.27 -21.54
N PRO A 218 5.27 -4.06 -21.07
CA PRO A 218 6.18 -3.22 -20.30
C PRO A 218 6.68 -4.01 -19.10
N GLY A 219 8.00 -4.15 -18.98
CA GLY A 219 8.62 -4.83 -17.84
C GLY A 219 8.22 -4.13 -16.53
N LEU A 220 8.21 -4.86 -15.41
CA LEU A 220 8.03 -4.26 -14.09
C LEU A 220 9.40 -3.81 -13.56
N VAL A 221 9.47 -2.61 -12.99
CA VAL A 221 10.69 -2.06 -12.34
C VAL A 221 10.44 -1.83 -10.85
N LYS A 222 11.51 -1.91 -10.05
CA LYS A 222 11.45 -1.60 -8.62
C LYS A 222 11.21 -0.09 -8.43
N SER A 223 10.23 0.25 -7.62
CA SER A 223 9.97 1.61 -7.17
C SER A 223 10.92 2.03 -6.04
N ALA A 224 11.00 3.33 -5.77
CA ALA A 224 11.63 3.87 -4.57
C ALA A 224 10.86 3.54 -3.28
N TYR A 225 9.61 3.10 -3.41
CA TYR A 225 8.78 2.68 -2.29
C TYR A 225 8.95 1.19 -1.98
N VAL A 226 8.91 0.87 -0.70
CA VAL A 226 8.75 -0.50 -0.20
C VAL A 226 7.40 -0.62 0.50
N TRP A 227 6.95 -1.85 0.72
CA TRP A 227 5.77 -2.09 1.55
C TRP A 227 6.14 -2.03 3.02
N LEU A 228 5.37 -1.31 3.84
CA LEU A 228 5.35 -1.48 5.29
C LEU A 228 4.10 -2.27 5.64
N ILE A 229 4.29 -3.52 6.03
CA ILE A 229 3.25 -4.53 6.16
C ILE A 229 2.89 -4.68 7.62
N ASP A 230 1.60 -4.56 7.93
CA ASP A 230 1.15 -4.84 9.29
C ASP A 230 1.49 -6.27 9.69
N ASP A 231 2.04 -6.45 10.88
CA ASP A 231 2.30 -7.77 11.46
C ASP A 231 1.38 -8.10 12.65
N THR A 232 0.36 -7.27 12.88
CA THR A 232 -0.68 -7.53 13.87
C THR A 232 -1.47 -8.76 13.45
N GLU A 233 -1.55 -9.73 14.36
CA GLU A 233 -2.24 -10.97 14.09
C GLU A 233 -3.72 -10.74 13.69
N GLY A 234 -4.16 -11.44 12.64
CA GLY A 234 -5.53 -11.35 12.14
C GLY A 234 -5.85 -10.10 11.31
N ASN A 235 -4.95 -9.12 11.24
CA ASN A 235 -5.07 -7.94 10.37
C ASN A 235 -3.87 -7.80 9.41
N GLY A 236 -2.80 -8.56 9.67
CA GLY A 236 -1.43 -8.40 9.17
C GLY A 236 -1.20 -8.78 7.72
N CYS A 237 -2.05 -8.31 6.82
CA CYS A 237 -1.88 -8.52 5.40
C CYS A 237 -2.07 -7.26 4.55
N LEU A 238 -2.23 -6.10 5.19
CA LEU A 238 -2.18 -4.83 4.48
C LEU A 238 -0.81 -4.20 4.62
N GLY A 239 -0.30 -3.75 3.47
CA GLY A 239 0.88 -2.91 3.38
C GLY A 239 0.52 -1.48 3.03
N ILE A 240 1.31 -0.54 3.53
CA ILE A 240 1.34 0.83 3.00
C ILE A 240 2.62 1.05 2.21
N ARG A 241 2.57 1.90 1.18
CA ARG A 241 3.79 2.37 0.54
C ARG A 241 4.54 3.26 1.52
N ILE A 242 5.82 2.98 1.75
CA ILE A 242 6.69 3.82 2.57
C ILE A 242 7.95 4.19 1.78
N LEU A 243 8.37 5.46 1.89
CA LEU A 243 9.61 5.94 1.29
C LEU A 243 10.76 5.77 2.28
N LEU A 244 11.32 4.56 2.35
CA LEU A 244 12.31 4.20 3.36
C LEU A 244 13.75 4.55 2.96
N GLY A 245 14.06 4.48 1.66
CA GLY A 245 15.42 4.50 1.16
C GLY A 245 16.20 3.27 1.65
N ASP A 246 17.39 3.51 2.16
CA ASP A 246 18.39 2.57 2.66
C ASP A 246 18.40 2.47 4.20
N LYS A 247 17.37 3.02 4.86
CA LYS A 247 17.27 3.10 6.32
C LYS A 247 16.83 1.79 7.01
N ALA A 248 16.27 0.84 6.27
CA ALA A 248 15.98 -0.52 6.77
C ALA A 248 15.86 -1.51 5.61
N SER A 249 15.96 -2.80 5.92
CA SER A 249 15.97 -3.91 4.98
C SER A 249 14.65 -4.69 5.00
N GLU A 250 14.39 -5.44 3.92
CA GLU A 250 13.26 -6.38 3.88
C GLU A 250 13.33 -7.36 5.05
N GLY A 251 12.20 -7.52 5.75
CA GLY A 251 12.09 -8.33 6.96
C GLY A 251 12.24 -7.55 8.26
N ASP A 252 12.84 -6.35 8.25
CA ASP A 252 13.01 -5.53 9.46
C ASP A 252 11.66 -5.10 10.02
N ARG A 253 11.54 -5.08 11.34
CA ARG A 253 10.37 -4.50 12.02
C ARG A 253 10.70 -3.08 12.43
N ILE A 254 9.87 -2.12 12.02
CA ILE A 254 10.13 -0.70 12.27
C ILE A 254 8.88 0.02 12.77
N ALA A 255 9.10 1.07 13.55
CA ALA A 255 8.18 2.17 13.77
C ALA A 255 8.68 3.38 12.99
N ALA A 256 7.83 3.95 12.15
CA ALA A 256 8.13 5.05 11.26
C ALA A 256 7.28 6.27 11.63
N GLY A 257 7.91 7.25 12.29
CA GLY A 257 7.34 8.59 12.44
C GLY A 257 7.26 9.26 11.08
N GLY A 258 6.16 9.95 10.78
CA GLY A 258 6.01 10.65 9.50
C GLY A 258 4.58 11.08 9.21
N ALA A 259 4.31 11.34 7.93
CA ALA A 259 2.99 11.74 7.46
C ALA A 259 2.67 11.19 6.06
N TRP A 260 1.37 11.15 5.75
CA TRP A 260 0.89 10.84 4.41
C TRP A 260 1.26 11.93 3.40
N GLN A 261 1.73 11.50 2.23
CA GLN A 261 2.07 12.34 1.08
C GLN A 261 1.52 11.71 -0.20
N LEU A 262 1.36 12.52 -1.24
CA LEU A 262 1.02 12.06 -2.58
C LEU A 262 2.27 12.02 -3.45
N ASP A 263 2.47 10.93 -4.18
CA ASP A 263 3.51 10.85 -5.20
C ASP A 263 3.08 11.56 -6.50
N THR A 264 3.93 11.48 -7.53
CA THR A 264 3.67 12.08 -8.85
C THR A 264 2.43 11.51 -9.54
N ASP A 265 2.04 10.27 -9.21
CA ASP A 265 0.86 9.58 -9.74
C ASP A 265 -0.38 9.77 -8.84
N ARG A 266 -0.31 10.69 -7.87
CA ARG A 266 -1.34 10.93 -6.85
C ARG A 266 -1.69 9.69 -6.03
N ARG A 267 -0.71 8.82 -5.78
CA ARG A 267 -0.84 7.68 -4.89
C ARG A 267 -0.33 8.07 -3.51
N TRP A 268 -1.06 7.62 -2.50
CA TRP A 268 -0.66 7.84 -1.12
C TRP A 268 0.56 7.00 -0.76
N TYR A 269 1.50 7.63 -0.07
CA TYR A 269 2.63 6.95 0.57
C TYR A 269 2.93 7.61 1.92
N TRP A 270 3.51 6.84 2.82
CA TRP A 270 4.03 7.32 4.09
C TRP A 270 5.45 7.86 3.90
N LYS A 271 5.67 9.14 4.22
CA LYS A 271 7.00 9.76 4.18
C LYS A 271 7.56 9.80 5.60
N PRO A 272 8.49 8.91 5.96
CA PRO A 272 9.06 8.90 7.30
C PRO A 272 10.05 10.05 7.49
N ASP A 273 9.97 10.71 8.64
CA ASP A 273 10.98 11.65 9.14
C ASP A 273 11.87 11.00 10.22
N ALA A 274 11.32 10.06 10.99
CA ALA A 274 12.01 9.24 11.97
C ALA A 274 11.74 7.75 11.75
N ILE A 275 12.74 6.91 11.97
CA ILE A 275 12.62 5.45 11.94
C ILE A 275 13.26 4.89 13.19
N GLN A 276 12.53 4.01 13.86
CA GLN A 276 12.98 3.29 15.03
C GLN A 276 12.85 1.79 14.77
N PRO A 277 13.95 1.02 14.83
CA PRO A 277 13.87 -0.43 14.80
C PRO A 277 13.03 -0.95 15.97
N LEU A 278 12.18 -1.92 15.70
CA LEU A 278 11.40 -2.63 16.71
C LEU A 278 11.99 -4.03 16.92
N PRO A 279 11.87 -4.58 18.15
CA PRO A 279 12.24 -5.96 18.38
C PRO A 279 11.35 -6.91 17.54
N PRO A 280 11.81 -8.14 17.26
CA PRO A 280 11.04 -9.12 16.51
C PRO A 280 9.61 -9.27 17.05
N ALA A 281 8.66 -9.52 16.15
CA ALA A 281 7.29 -9.81 16.56
C ALA A 281 7.27 -11.03 17.51
N PRO A 282 6.44 -11.01 18.56
CA PRO A 282 6.19 -12.21 19.34
C PRO A 282 5.78 -13.37 18.42
N PRO A 283 6.12 -14.63 18.76
CA PRO A 283 5.59 -15.78 18.05
C PRO A 283 4.06 -15.68 18.00
N GLY A 284 3.47 -15.72 16.81
CA GLY A 284 2.02 -15.73 16.67
C GLY A 284 1.42 -17.06 17.13
N ASP A 285 0.12 -17.07 17.42
CA ASP A 285 -0.61 -18.29 17.80
C ASP A 285 -0.79 -19.27 16.63
N LEU A 286 -0.48 -18.82 15.41
CA LEU A 286 -0.53 -19.63 14.20
C LEU A 286 0.69 -20.57 14.16
N LYS A 287 0.42 -21.88 14.04
CA LYS A 287 1.45 -22.92 13.92
C LYS A 287 2.26 -22.84 12.62
N GLU A 288 1.74 -22.16 11.62
CA GLU A 288 2.37 -22.01 10.31
C GLU A 288 3.15 -20.70 10.24
N PRO A 289 4.29 -20.68 9.53
CA PRO A 289 4.98 -19.43 9.28
C PRO A 289 4.00 -18.45 8.60
N PRO A 290 3.96 -17.18 9.04
CA PRO A 290 3.10 -16.20 8.40
C PRO A 290 3.44 -16.18 6.90
N PRO A 291 2.42 -16.12 6.03
CA PRO A 291 2.68 -16.09 4.59
C PRO A 291 3.59 -14.91 4.25
N PRO A 292 4.39 -15.02 3.16
CA PRO A 292 5.28 -13.96 2.74
C PRO A 292 4.52 -12.65 2.70
N ALA A 293 5.18 -11.62 3.24
CA ALA A 293 4.54 -10.37 3.58
C ALA A 293 3.80 -9.83 2.34
N PRO A 294 2.47 -9.72 2.40
CA PRO A 294 1.68 -9.42 1.22
C PRO A 294 1.94 -7.98 0.79
N SER A 295 2.61 -7.83 -0.36
CA SER A 295 2.04 -6.93 -1.35
C SER A 295 0.64 -7.47 -1.69
N HIS A 296 -0.34 -6.65 -2.06
CA HIS A 296 -1.66 -7.15 -2.48
C HIS A 296 -1.63 -8.14 -3.67
N ALA A 297 -0.44 -8.49 -4.18
CA ALA A 297 -0.20 -9.66 -4.98
C ALA A 297 -0.51 -10.95 -4.19
N ILE A 298 -1.48 -11.69 -4.70
CA ILE A 298 -1.85 -12.98 -4.14
C ILE A 298 -0.72 -13.98 -4.38
N ALA A 299 -0.11 -14.45 -3.30
CA ALA A 299 0.87 -15.52 -3.35
C ALA A 299 0.25 -16.81 -3.90
N THR A 300 1.03 -17.62 -4.61
CA THR A 300 0.64 -18.99 -4.94
C THR A 300 1.22 -19.93 -3.88
N GLY A 301 0.44 -20.90 -3.41
CA GLY A 301 0.91 -21.87 -2.43
C GLY A 301 0.01 -23.10 -2.35
N GLU A 302 0.55 -24.18 -1.79
CA GLU A 302 -0.19 -25.41 -1.57
C GLU A 302 -1.25 -25.25 -0.47
N LEU A 303 -2.23 -26.15 -0.49
CA LEU A 303 -3.27 -26.20 0.52
C LEU A 303 -2.70 -26.80 1.83
N PRO A 304 -2.87 -26.14 2.99
CA PRO A 304 -2.32 -26.65 4.23
C PRO A 304 -3.02 -27.96 4.65
N PRO A 305 -2.31 -28.87 5.34
CA PRO A 305 -2.91 -30.11 5.84
C PRO A 305 -4.15 -29.86 6.70
N GLY A 306 -5.23 -30.59 6.41
CA GLY A 306 -6.50 -30.46 7.13
C GLY A 306 -7.37 -29.27 6.71
N ALA A 307 -7.01 -28.54 5.65
CA ALA A 307 -7.88 -27.53 5.10
C ALA A 307 -9.20 -28.14 4.60
N ARG A 308 -10.30 -27.40 4.79
CA ARG A 308 -11.66 -27.85 4.48
C ARG A 308 -12.29 -27.00 3.38
N THR A 309 -13.29 -27.55 2.70
CA THR A 309 -14.16 -26.71 1.87
C THR A 309 -14.91 -25.73 2.77
N VAL A 310 -15.21 -24.54 2.25
CA VAL A 310 -15.85 -23.48 3.02
C VAL A 310 -17.24 -23.85 3.55
N GLY A 311 -17.97 -24.73 2.87
CA GLY A 311 -19.30 -25.21 3.28
C GLY A 311 -19.31 -26.09 4.54
N VAL A 312 -18.18 -26.66 4.93
CA VAL A 312 -18.04 -27.49 6.15
C VAL A 312 -17.03 -26.91 7.15
N ALA A 313 -16.68 -25.64 6.98
CA ALA A 313 -15.73 -24.93 7.82
C ALA A 313 -16.16 -24.86 9.29
N ARG A 314 -15.18 -24.85 10.19
CA ARG A 314 -15.34 -24.60 11.63
C ARG A 314 -14.49 -23.40 12.06
N ASP A 315 -14.69 -22.97 13.30
CA ASP A 315 -13.90 -21.89 13.90
C ASP A 315 -12.41 -22.23 13.84
N ASN A 316 -11.60 -21.26 13.39
CA ASN A 316 -10.14 -21.38 13.27
C ASN A 316 -9.61 -22.39 12.23
N ASP A 317 -10.48 -22.93 11.36
CA ASP A 317 -10.04 -23.80 10.28
C ASP A 317 -9.23 -23.04 9.21
N ALA A 318 -8.38 -23.77 8.49
CA ALA A 318 -7.97 -23.39 7.15
C ALA A 318 -9.08 -23.81 6.18
N ILE A 319 -9.54 -22.88 5.36
CA ILE A 319 -10.59 -23.12 4.37
C ILE A 319 -10.06 -22.84 2.97
N TYR A 320 -10.54 -23.58 1.98
CA TYR A 320 -10.40 -23.22 0.58
C TYR A 320 -11.76 -22.96 -0.08
N PHE A 321 -11.74 -22.06 -1.05
CA PHE A 321 -12.94 -21.49 -1.63
C PHE A 321 -12.70 -20.92 -3.03
N GLN A 322 -13.79 -20.66 -3.75
CA GLN A 322 -13.80 -19.87 -4.98
C GLN A 322 -14.71 -18.64 -4.82
N ILE A 323 -14.40 -17.57 -5.54
CA ILE A 323 -15.25 -16.36 -5.58
C ILE A 323 -16.45 -16.59 -6.49
N VAL A 324 -17.66 -16.49 -5.92
CA VAL A 324 -18.91 -16.68 -6.66
C VAL A 324 -19.64 -15.37 -6.96
N GLY A 325 -19.55 -14.38 -6.06
CA GLY A 325 -20.18 -13.07 -6.22
C GLY A 325 -19.29 -12.02 -6.91
N PRO A 326 -19.81 -10.79 -7.09
CA PRO A 326 -18.99 -9.65 -7.49
C PRO A 326 -17.97 -9.31 -6.41
N SER A 327 -16.92 -8.58 -6.81
CA SER A 327 -16.03 -7.95 -5.82
C SER A 327 -16.82 -7.02 -4.91
N PRO A 328 -16.50 -6.97 -3.60
CA PRO A 328 -17.16 -6.06 -2.66
C PRO A 328 -17.15 -4.62 -3.19
N ILE A 329 -18.32 -3.99 -3.28
CA ILE A 329 -18.45 -2.60 -3.75
C ILE A 329 -18.35 -1.67 -2.54
N SER A 330 -19.05 -2.01 -1.48
CA SER A 330 -19.11 -1.25 -0.24
C SER A 330 -18.35 -1.97 0.87
N GLU A 331 -17.99 -1.18 1.86
CA GLU A 331 -17.30 -1.69 3.05
C GLU A 331 -18.23 -2.58 3.87
N GLY A 332 -17.72 -3.75 4.27
CA GLY A 332 -18.49 -4.74 5.02
C GLY A 332 -19.39 -5.65 4.16
N ASP A 333 -19.44 -5.47 2.84
CA ASP A 333 -20.13 -6.42 1.94
C ASP A 333 -19.49 -7.82 2.02
N GLY A 334 -18.16 -7.86 2.17
CA GLY A 334 -17.34 -9.07 2.22
C GLY A 334 -17.34 -9.86 0.91
N TRP A 335 -16.40 -10.78 0.76
CA TRP A 335 -16.34 -11.65 -0.42
C TRP A 335 -17.36 -12.77 -0.30
N GLN A 336 -18.21 -12.90 -1.32
CA GLN A 336 -19.11 -14.05 -1.41
C GLN A 336 -18.34 -15.25 -1.98
N VAL A 337 -18.17 -16.26 -1.13
CA VAL A 337 -17.36 -17.44 -1.44
C VAL A 337 -18.16 -18.73 -1.32
N ALA A 338 -17.78 -19.73 -2.11
CA ALA A 338 -18.37 -21.06 -2.10
C ALA A 338 -17.31 -22.14 -2.33
N ASP A 339 -17.70 -23.40 -2.19
CA ASP A 339 -16.81 -24.56 -2.39
C ASP A 339 -16.27 -24.63 -3.81
N GLN A 340 -17.12 -24.29 -4.79
CA GLN A 340 -16.79 -24.27 -6.22
C GLN A 340 -17.66 -23.25 -6.94
N LEU A 341 -17.22 -22.80 -8.12
CA LEU A 341 -17.99 -21.92 -8.98
C LEU A 341 -19.33 -22.56 -9.36
N GLY A 342 -20.42 -21.80 -9.20
CA GLY A 342 -21.78 -22.27 -9.46
C GLY A 342 -22.49 -22.84 -8.24
N SER A 343 -21.78 -23.16 -7.16
CA SER A 343 -22.40 -23.45 -5.86
C SER A 343 -23.02 -22.18 -5.25
N PRO A 344 -24.07 -22.32 -4.41
CA PRO A 344 -24.59 -21.19 -3.64
C PRO A 344 -23.51 -20.63 -2.72
N THR A 345 -23.59 -19.34 -2.40
CA THR A 345 -22.69 -18.68 -1.45
C THR A 345 -22.77 -19.37 -0.10
N ALA A 346 -21.66 -19.99 0.32
CA ALA A 346 -21.56 -20.68 1.60
C ALA A 346 -21.16 -19.72 2.73
N LEU A 347 -20.33 -18.72 2.41
CA LEU A 347 -19.74 -17.81 3.38
C LEU A 347 -19.58 -16.40 2.78
N VAL A 348 -19.78 -15.38 3.61
CA VAL A 348 -19.29 -14.01 3.37
C VAL A 348 -18.00 -13.84 4.16
N LEU A 349 -16.90 -13.68 3.43
CA LEU A 349 -15.54 -13.64 3.98
C LEU A 349 -15.00 -12.22 3.95
N ASN A 350 -14.71 -11.66 5.13
CA ASN A 350 -13.97 -10.40 5.24
C ASN A 350 -12.46 -10.71 5.22
N LEU A 351 -11.76 -10.25 4.19
CA LEU A 351 -10.31 -10.43 4.13
C LEU A 351 -9.61 -9.43 5.07
N PRO A 352 -8.37 -9.73 5.52
CA PRO A 352 -7.63 -8.79 6.33
C PRO A 352 -7.53 -7.45 5.62
N GLY A 353 -7.83 -6.39 6.35
CA GLY A 353 -7.80 -5.04 5.80
C GLY A 353 -9.05 -4.52 5.11
N GLU A 354 -10.05 -5.37 4.86
CA GLU A 354 -11.32 -4.95 4.27
C GLU A 354 -12.31 -4.43 5.31
N ARG A 355 -11.80 -3.66 6.26
CA ARG A 355 -12.62 -3.01 7.28
C ARG A 355 -13.18 -1.68 6.75
N PRO A 356 -14.28 -1.20 7.33
CA PRO A 356 -14.79 0.13 7.03
C PRO A 356 -13.77 1.22 7.35
N SER A 357 -13.59 2.16 6.42
CA SER A 357 -12.76 3.34 6.55
C SER A 357 -13.42 4.31 7.54
N TYR A 358 -12.60 5.01 8.31
CA TYR A 358 -13.12 6.01 9.22
C TYR A 358 -13.80 7.15 8.44
N GLY A 359 -15.02 7.51 8.82
CA GLY A 359 -15.78 8.59 8.17
C GLY A 359 -16.47 8.21 6.85
N GLY A 360 -16.51 6.92 6.50
CA GLY A 360 -17.28 6.40 5.35
C GLY A 360 -16.74 6.78 3.97
N GLN A 361 -15.54 7.36 3.91
CA GLN A 361 -14.82 7.61 2.66
C GLN A 361 -13.68 6.62 2.53
N ASP A 362 -13.79 5.73 1.55
CA ASP A 362 -12.75 4.78 1.24
C ASP A 362 -11.67 5.42 0.37
N LEU A 363 -10.55 5.78 0.99
CA LEU A 363 -9.41 6.41 0.31
C LEU A 363 -8.38 5.40 -0.19
N ARG A 364 -8.68 4.09 -0.18
CA ARG A 364 -7.76 3.05 -0.63
C ARG A 364 -7.58 3.10 -2.15
N SER A 365 -6.33 3.01 -2.62
CA SER A 365 -6.04 2.81 -4.04
C SER A 365 -6.37 1.37 -4.46
N SER A 366 -6.52 1.12 -5.76
CA SER A 366 -6.89 -0.21 -6.29
C SER A 366 -5.87 -1.31 -5.99
N ASP A 367 -4.63 -0.94 -5.72
CA ASP A 367 -3.56 -1.84 -5.31
C ASP A 367 -3.38 -1.94 -3.79
N GLU A 368 -4.20 -1.21 -3.02
CA GLU A 368 -4.41 -1.38 -1.58
C GLU A 368 -5.65 -2.27 -1.29
N ARG A 369 -6.18 -2.93 -2.33
CA ARG A 369 -7.33 -3.84 -2.26
C ARG A 369 -6.96 -5.23 -2.79
N TRP A 370 -7.64 -6.25 -2.26
CA TRP A 370 -7.47 -7.61 -2.76
C TRP A 370 -8.01 -7.76 -4.19
N GLN A 371 -7.20 -8.32 -5.08
CA GLN A 371 -7.56 -8.55 -6.49
C GLN A 371 -7.82 -10.04 -6.76
N LEU A 372 -8.80 -10.62 -6.07
CA LEU A 372 -9.19 -12.01 -6.28
C LEU A 372 -9.92 -12.20 -7.63
N ARG A 373 -9.73 -13.35 -8.26
CA ARG A 373 -10.35 -13.72 -9.56
C ARG A 373 -11.40 -14.81 -9.35
N ARG A 374 -12.48 -14.74 -10.13
CA ARG A 374 -13.48 -15.82 -10.18
C ARG A 374 -12.87 -17.07 -10.82
N ALA A 375 -13.43 -18.23 -10.49
CA ALA A 375 -12.95 -19.56 -10.93
C ALA A 375 -11.53 -19.94 -10.47
N GLN A 376 -10.87 -19.09 -9.67
CA GLN A 376 -9.61 -19.43 -9.02
C GLN A 376 -9.89 -19.92 -7.60
N THR A 377 -9.22 -21.00 -7.21
CA THR A 377 -9.26 -21.51 -5.84
C THR A 377 -8.25 -20.76 -4.97
N TYR A 378 -8.73 -20.29 -3.83
CA TYR A 378 -7.92 -19.65 -2.80
C TYR A 378 -8.09 -20.38 -1.47
N TRP A 379 -7.13 -20.21 -0.56
CA TRP A 379 -7.29 -20.61 0.82
C TRP A 379 -6.90 -19.50 1.80
N VAL A 380 -7.52 -19.53 2.98
CA VAL A 380 -7.22 -18.65 4.12
C VAL A 380 -7.40 -19.43 5.42
N ARG A 381 -6.80 -18.96 6.52
CA ARG A 381 -7.28 -19.30 7.87
C ARG A 381 -8.38 -18.33 8.26
N ILE A 382 -9.44 -18.83 8.86
CA ILE A 382 -10.53 -17.98 9.39
C ILE A 382 -10.47 -17.87 10.90
N GLY A 383 -11.14 -16.87 11.46
CA GLY A 383 -11.44 -16.79 12.89
C GLY A 383 -12.73 -17.53 13.24
N ARG A 384 -13.53 -16.91 14.11
CA ARG A 384 -14.85 -17.41 14.50
C ARG A 384 -15.87 -17.25 13.38
N LEU A 385 -16.66 -18.29 13.13
CA LEU A 385 -17.80 -18.27 12.23
C LEU A 385 -19.03 -17.67 12.94
N HIS A 386 -19.68 -16.72 12.27
CA HIS A 386 -20.89 -16.07 12.73
C HIS A 386 -22.06 -16.52 11.87
N LYS A 387 -22.84 -17.50 12.35
CA LYS A 387 -24.04 -17.99 11.67
C LYS A 387 -25.16 -16.94 11.77
N ARG A 388 -25.92 -16.73 10.68
CA ARG A 388 -26.98 -15.72 10.59
C ARG A 388 -28.30 -16.30 10.08
N GLY A 389 -28.84 -17.28 10.80
CA GLY A 389 -30.09 -17.95 10.39
C GLY A 389 -29.96 -18.53 8.97
N ASP A 390 -30.87 -18.14 8.08
CA ASP A 390 -30.89 -18.58 6.68
C ASP A 390 -29.89 -17.83 5.77
N LYS A 391 -29.17 -16.84 6.30
CA LYS A 391 -28.14 -16.12 5.53
C LYS A 391 -26.81 -16.88 5.59
N PRO A 392 -25.95 -16.75 4.56
CA PRO A 392 -24.60 -17.28 4.59
C PRO A 392 -23.87 -16.85 5.88
N ALA A 393 -23.06 -17.76 6.42
CA ALA A 393 -22.26 -17.44 7.59
C ALA A 393 -21.26 -16.32 7.26
N MET A 394 -20.78 -15.62 8.29
CA MET A 394 -19.73 -14.61 8.15
C MET A 394 -18.46 -15.03 8.88
N ALA A 395 -17.30 -14.81 8.26
CA ALA A 395 -16.00 -15.01 8.89
C ALA A 395 -15.06 -13.87 8.56
N ASN A 396 -14.12 -13.61 9.47
CA ASN A 396 -12.95 -12.80 9.18
C ASN A 396 -11.78 -13.74 8.90
N ALA A 397 -11.10 -13.55 7.78
CA ALA A 397 -9.84 -14.23 7.52
C ALA A 397 -8.74 -13.69 8.45
N ARG A 398 -7.92 -14.59 8.97
CA ARG A 398 -6.75 -14.31 9.81
C ARG A 398 -5.45 -14.24 9.02
N THR A 399 -5.46 -14.73 7.78
CA THR A 399 -4.30 -14.74 6.86
C THR A 399 -4.68 -14.14 5.52
N ALA A 400 -3.67 -13.74 4.75
CA ALA A 400 -3.83 -13.34 3.36
C ALA A 400 -4.42 -14.51 2.56
N PRO A 401 -5.23 -14.22 1.52
CA PRO A 401 -5.63 -15.24 0.56
C PRO A 401 -4.39 -15.75 -0.18
N ILE A 402 -4.28 -17.08 -0.29
CA ILE A 402 -3.25 -17.75 -1.08
C ILE A 402 -3.94 -18.48 -2.22
N ARG A 403 -3.45 -18.26 -3.44
CA ARG A 403 -3.92 -18.96 -4.64
C ARG A 403 -3.41 -20.40 -4.62
N VAL A 404 -4.34 -21.35 -4.71
CA VAL A 404 -3.99 -22.74 -4.98
C VAL A 404 -3.65 -22.87 -6.47
N PRO A 405 -2.50 -23.45 -6.83
CA PRO A 405 -2.05 -23.59 -8.22
C PRO A 405 -2.99 -24.42 -9.10
#